data_AF-A0AAV0XVD8-F1
#
_entry.id   AF-A0AAV0XVD8-F1
#
_cell.length_a   1.000
_cell.length_b   1.000
_cell.length_c   1.000
_cell.angle_alpha   90.00
_cell.angle_beta   90.00
_cell.angle_gamma   90.00
#
_symmetry.space_group_name_H-M   'P 1'
#
loop_
_entity.id
_entity.type
_entity.pdbx_description
1 polymer ?
#
loop_
_entity_poly.entity_id
_entity_poly.type
_entity_poly.pdbx_seq_one_letter_code
_entity_poly.pdbx_strand_id
1 'polypeptide(L)'
;MTSNSIIKLSCIINFIDDKKIFSKGENSFECGYVKSFNYIPDVGILSGQVHASMKNKLYDVKIFFKDKNIEHASCICPTGLTKCHHMVSLLLHGHNNISVTDISCSWSKKSVRENDEVQ
;
A
#
# COMPACT_ATOMS: atom_id res chain seq x y z
N MET A 1 16.18 -8.18 -7.76
CA MET A 1 14.86 -8.37 -8.39
C MET A 1 14.08 -7.08 -8.18
N THR A 2 13.93 -6.23 -9.20
CA THR A 2 13.12 -5.01 -9.09
C THR A 2 11.66 -5.38 -9.24
N SER A 3 11.02 -5.72 -8.13
CA SER A 3 9.58 -5.95 -8.07
C SER A 3 8.88 -4.64 -8.42
N ASN A 4 8.14 -4.59 -9.53
CA ASN A 4 7.26 -3.46 -9.83
C ASN A 4 6.09 -3.51 -8.83
N SER A 5 6.25 -2.79 -7.73
CA SER A 5 5.20 -2.63 -6.73
C SER A 5 4.17 -1.59 -7.18
N ILE A 6 2.91 -1.82 -6.84
CA ILE A 6 1.84 -0.83 -7.05
C ILE A 6 2.06 0.39 -6.16
N ILE A 7 2.52 0.16 -4.93
CA ILE A 7 2.76 1.20 -3.94
C ILE A 7 4.20 1.67 -4.13
N LYS A 8 4.40 2.87 -4.66
CA LYS A 8 5.75 3.39 -4.88
C LYS A 8 6.37 3.86 -3.57
N LEU A 9 7.66 3.57 -3.36
CA LEU A 9 8.40 4.05 -2.18
C LEU A 9 8.37 5.59 -2.07
N SER A 10 8.45 6.31 -3.19
CA SER A 10 8.32 7.77 -3.22
C SER A 10 6.96 8.25 -2.69
N CYS A 11 5.89 7.50 -2.91
CA CYS A 11 4.57 7.83 -2.39
C CYS A 11 4.51 7.67 -0.87
N ILE A 12 5.13 6.62 -0.34
CA ILE A 12 5.23 6.37 1.11
C ILE A 12 6.02 7.50 1.79
N ILE A 13 7.17 7.87 1.23
CA ILE A 13 8.02 8.93 1.78
C ILE A 13 7.31 10.28 1.75
N ASN A 14 6.66 10.64 0.64
CA ASN A 14 5.89 11.89 0.54
C ASN A 14 4.66 11.89 1.46
N PHE A 15 4.09 10.72 1.74
CA PHE A 15 2.99 10.62 2.68
C PHE A 15 3.46 10.72 4.14
N ILE A 16 4.70 10.38 4.48
CA ILE A 16 5.20 10.36 5.86
C ILE A 16 6.33 11.39 5.99
N ASP A 17 5.96 12.62 6.33
CA ASP A 17 6.92 13.74 6.42
C ASP A 17 7.87 13.63 7.62
N ASP A 18 7.52 12.83 8.64
CA ASP A 18 8.31 12.67 9.86
C ASP A 18 9.24 11.43 9.78
N LYS A 19 10.55 11.71 9.68
CA LYS A 19 11.61 10.69 9.65
C LYS A 19 11.61 9.77 10.88
N LYS A 20 11.24 10.26 12.07
CA LYS A 20 11.17 9.43 13.29
C LYS A 20 10.02 8.44 13.23
N ILE A 21 8.89 8.85 12.65
CA ILE A 21 7.73 7.97 12.45
C ILE A 21 8.06 6.92 11.40
N PHE A 22 8.72 7.34 10.32
CA PHE A 22 9.19 6.43 9.26
C PHE A 22 10.13 5.36 9.82
N SER A 23 11.18 5.75 10.54
CA SER A 23 12.15 4.80 11.12
C SER A 23 11.52 3.83 12.13
N LYS A 24 10.55 4.28 12.95
CA LYS A 24 9.77 3.36 13.81
C LYS A 24 8.93 2.39 12.99
N GLY A 25 8.42 2.83 11.85
CA GLY A 25 7.64 2.03 10.92
C GLY A 25 8.47 0.96 10.23
N GLU A 26 9.69 1.30 9.81
CA GLU A 26 10.68 0.36 9.27
C GLU A 26 10.98 -0.75 10.28
N ASN A 27 11.32 -0.39 11.53
CA ASN A 27 11.56 -1.37 12.57
C ASN A 27 10.35 -2.31 12.79
N SER A 28 9.13 -1.75 12.78
CA SER A 28 7.90 -2.53 12.91
C SER A 28 7.69 -3.49 11.74
N PHE A 29 8.04 -3.06 10.52
CA PHE A 29 8.02 -3.92 9.33
C PHE A 29 9.03 -5.06 9.44
N GLU A 30 10.28 -4.76 9.78
CA GLU A 30 11.35 -5.75 9.96
C GLU A 30 11.04 -6.79 11.05
N CYS A 31 10.37 -6.35 12.12
CA CYS A 31 9.94 -7.24 13.21
C CYS A 31 8.71 -8.12 12.86
N GLY A 32 8.14 -8.00 11.66
CA GLY A 32 6.98 -8.82 11.25
C GLY A 32 5.71 -8.54 12.06
N TYR A 33 5.50 -7.27 12.41
CA TYR A 33 4.36 -6.85 13.24
C TYR A 33 3.06 -6.69 12.47
N VAL A 34 3.09 -6.68 11.14
CA VAL A 34 1.89 -6.82 10.31
C VAL A 34 1.41 -8.27 10.40
N LYS A 35 0.22 -8.49 10.96
CA LYS A 35 -0.36 -9.84 11.15
C LYS A 35 -1.37 -10.21 10.09
N SER A 36 -2.04 -9.22 9.54
CA SER A 36 -2.94 -9.39 8.41
C SER A 36 -2.83 -8.17 7.51
N PHE A 37 -2.99 -8.39 6.22
CA PHE A 37 -3.18 -7.33 5.25
C PHE A 37 -4.11 -7.81 4.14
N ASN A 38 -4.83 -6.88 3.54
CA ASN A 38 -5.68 -7.11 2.40
C ASN A 38 -5.68 -5.86 1.52
N TYR A 39 -5.49 -6.04 0.22
CA TYR A 39 -5.55 -4.98 -0.76
C TYR A 39 -6.72 -5.21 -1.70
N ILE A 40 -7.58 -4.21 -1.85
CA ILE A 40 -8.74 -4.22 -2.75
C ILE A 40 -8.46 -3.23 -3.87
N PRO A 41 -7.96 -3.68 -5.04
CA PRO A 41 -7.56 -2.79 -6.13
C PRO A 41 -8.70 -1.91 -6.66
N ASP A 42 -9.90 -2.48 -6.80
CA ASP A 42 -11.06 -1.79 -7.40
C ASP A 42 -11.51 -0.55 -6.62
N VAL A 43 -11.33 -0.58 -5.29
CA VAL A 43 -11.69 0.52 -4.38
C VAL A 43 -10.45 1.33 -3.98
N GLY A 44 -9.26 0.81 -4.23
CA GLY A 44 -8.01 1.44 -3.80
C GLY A 44 -7.83 1.42 -2.28
N ILE A 45 -8.16 0.32 -1.60
CA ILE A 45 -8.04 0.22 -0.14
C ILE A 45 -7.00 -0.82 0.24
N LEU A 46 -5.99 -0.43 1.02
CA LEU A 46 -5.11 -1.34 1.76
C LEU A 46 -5.53 -1.33 3.23
N SER A 47 -5.87 -2.49 3.76
CA SER A 47 -6.24 -2.66 5.15
C SER A 47 -5.39 -3.72 5.81
N GLY A 48 -5.22 -3.67 7.12
CA GLY A 48 -4.45 -4.67 7.84
C GLY A 48 -4.41 -4.43 9.33
N GLN A 49 -3.89 -5.42 10.05
CA GLN A 49 -3.68 -5.36 11.50
C GLN A 49 -2.19 -5.32 11.80
N VAL A 50 -1.78 -4.34 12.60
CA VAL A 50 -0.39 -4.14 13.00
C VAL A 50 -0.27 -4.21 14.52
N HIS A 51 0.70 -4.98 14.98
CA HIS A 51 1.02 -5.14 16.39
C HIS A 51 1.71 -3.90 16.97
N ALA A 52 1.34 -3.53 18.18
CA ALA A 52 1.97 -2.45 18.92
C ALA A 52 3.28 -2.93 19.54
N SER A 53 4.40 -2.26 19.30
CA SER A 53 5.75 -2.77 19.63
C SER A 53 5.97 -3.29 21.06
N MET A 54 5.22 -2.80 22.05
CA MET A 54 5.37 -3.18 23.46
C MET A 54 4.13 -3.79 24.10
N LYS A 55 3.00 -3.88 23.38
CA LYS A 55 1.74 -4.37 23.95
C LYS A 55 1.22 -5.49 23.08
N ASN A 56 0.65 -6.55 23.67
CA ASN A 56 -0.04 -7.58 22.89
C ASN A 56 -1.39 -7.07 22.37
N LYS A 57 -1.34 -6.01 21.57
CA LYS A 57 -2.50 -5.29 21.04
C LYS A 57 -2.28 -5.07 19.54
N LEU A 58 -3.31 -5.38 18.78
CA LEU A 58 -3.38 -5.11 17.35
C LEU A 58 -4.15 -3.81 17.12
N TYR A 59 -3.72 -3.05 16.12
CA TYR A 59 -4.45 -1.90 15.63
C TYR A 59 -4.82 -2.13 14.17
N ASP A 60 -6.09 -1.90 13.87
CA ASP A 60 -6.58 -1.84 12.50
C ASP A 60 -6.08 -0.57 11.83
N VAL A 61 -5.50 -0.75 10.65
CA VAL A 61 -5.00 0.30 9.79
C VAL A 61 -5.72 0.19 8.45
N LYS A 62 -6.14 1.34 7.92
CA LYS A 62 -6.74 1.47 6.58
C LYS A 62 -6.06 2.61 5.84
N ILE A 63 -5.67 2.36 4.60
CA ILE A 63 -5.02 3.32 3.71
C ILE A 63 -5.82 3.36 2.42
N PHE A 64 -6.18 4.55 2.01
CA PHE A 64 -6.99 4.83 0.83
C PHE A 64 -6.11 5.44 -0.24
N PHE A 65 -6.19 4.88 -1.44
CA PHE A 65 -5.44 5.29 -2.61
C PHE A 65 -6.36 5.92 -3.64
N LYS A 66 -5.87 6.99 -4.26
CA LYS A 66 -6.49 7.65 -5.41
C LYS A 66 -5.42 7.91 -6.46
N ASP A 67 -5.65 7.45 -7.69
CA ASP A 67 -4.70 7.59 -8.80
C ASP A 67 -3.27 7.12 -8.45
N LYS A 68 -3.17 6.00 -7.72
CA LYS A 68 -1.90 5.40 -7.23
C LYS A 68 -1.13 6.25 -6.21
N ASN A 69 -1.77 7.29 -5.65
CA ASN A 69 -1.25 8.09 -4.55
C ASN A 69 -2.04 7.82 -3.27
N ILE A 70 -1.40 7.98 -2.11
CA ILE A 70 -2.06 7.86 -0.82
C ILE A 70 -2.89 9.14 -0.58
N GLU A 71 -4.21 9.00 -0.53
CA GLU A 71 -5.14 10.11 -0.28
C GLU A 71 -5.39 10.29 1.22
N HIS A 72 -5.67 9.18 1.92
CA HIS A 72 -5.99 9.19 3.33
C HIS A 72 -5.49 7.92 4.03
N ALA A 73 -5.20 8.01 5.33
CA ALA A 73 -4.93 6.85 6.16
C ALA A 73 -5.56 7.01 7.55
N SER A 74 -6.07 5.92 8.07
CA SER A 74 -6.70 5.80 9.38
C SER A 74 -6.07 4.67 10.16
N CYS A 75 -5.83 4.89 11.46
CA CYS A 75 -5.38 3.88 12.38
C CYS A 75 -6.12 4.04 13.71
N ILE A 76 -6.56 2.94 14.32
CA ILE A 76 -7.26 2.96 15.63
C ILE A 76 -6.30 3.02 16.83
N CYS A 77 -5.04 3.42 16.62
CA CYS A 77 -4.10 3.61 17.71
C CYS A 77 -4.33 4.95 18.43
N PRO A 78 -3.87 5.13 19.69
CA PRO A 78 -4.01 6.39 20.42
C PRO A 78 -3.41 7.61 19.71
N THR A 79 -2.42 7.39 18.83
CA THR A 79 -1.78 8.41 18.00
C THR A 79 -2.51 8.62 16.66
N GLY A 80 -3.47 7.77 16.30
CA GLY A 80 -4.03 7.62 14.95
C GLY A 80 -4.84 8.80 14.42
N LEU A 81 -4.91 9.91 15.18
CA LEU A 81 -5.32 11.22 14.70
C LEU A 81 -4.27 11.84 13.77
N THR A 82 -3.02 11.38 13.83
CA THR A 82 -1.92 11.77 12.94
C THR A 82 -1.27 10.54 12.30
N LYS A 83 -0.49 10.77 11.22
CA LYS A 83 0.35 9.76 10.55
C LYS A 83 1.13 8.98 11.61
N CYS A 84 1.12 7.65 11.58
CA CYS A 84 1.75 6.82 12.61
C CYS A 84 2.60 5.68 12.03
N HIS A 85 3.47 5.10 12.86
CA HIS A 85 4.40 4.04 12.43
C HIS A 85 3.69 2.75 11.99
N HIS A 86 2.47 2.47 12.46
CA HIS A 86 1.67 1.34 11.98
C HIS A 86 1.29 1.50 10.49
N MET A 87 0.98 2.73 10.07
CA MET A 87 0.67 3.02 8.66
C MET A 87 1.89 2.78 7.78
N VAL A 88 3.07 3.25 8.21
CA VAL A 88 4.34 3.01 7.52
C VAL A 88 4.62 1.51 7.39
N SER A 89 4.50 0.78 8.51
CA SER A 89 4.75 -0.67 8.52
C SER A 89 3.84 -1.42 7.54
N LEU A 90 2.55 -1.05 7.49
CA LEU A 90 1.61 -1.62 6.53
C LEU A 90 1.91 -1.21 5.08
N LEU A 91 2.30 0.04 4.84
CA LEU A 91 2.70 0.53 3.51
C LEU A 91 3.94 -0.18 2.97
N LEU A 92 4.96 -0.39 3.81
CA LEU A 92 6.16 -1.15 3.43
C LEU A 92 5.82 -2.62 3.18
N HIS A 93 4.96 -3.21 4.01
CA HIS A 93 4.49 -4.56 3.78
C HIS A 93 3.73 -4.68 2.46
N GLY A 94 2.86 -3.72 2.15
CA GLY A 94 2.18 -3.65 0.86
C GLY A 94 3.13 -3.44 -0.31
N HIS A 95 4.15 -2.59 -0.16
CA HIS A 95 5.17 -2.38 -1.19
C HIS A 95 5.86 -3.69 -1.59
N ASN A 96 6.21 -4.51 -0.59
CA ASN A 96 6.96 -5.73 -0.80
C ASN A 96 6.10 -6.90 -1.28
N ASN A 97 4.80 -6.93 -0.94
CA ASN A 97 3.93 -8.08 -1.18
C ASN A 97 2.86 -7.84 -2.27
N ILE A 98 2.66 -6.59 -2.73
CA ILE A 98 1.69 -6.26 -3.77
C ILE A 98 2.43 -5.83 -5.04
N SER A 99 2.33 -6.67 -6.05
CA SER A 99 2.91 -6.50 -7.37
C SER A 99 1.91 -5.94 -8.37
N VAL A 100 2.40 -5.34 -9.45
CA VAL A 100 1.56 -4.90 -10.58
C VAL A 100 0.73 -6.02 -11.23
N THR A 101 1.11 -7.28 -11.05
CA THR A 101 0.34 -8.44 -11.55
C THR A 101 -0.85 -8.81 -10.66
N ASP A 102 -0.93 -8.26 -9.44
CA ASP A 102 -2.08 -8.47 -8.54
C ASP A 102 -3.30 -7.62 -8.96
N ILE A 103 -3.13 -6.68 -9.89
CA ILE A 103 -4.25 -6.06 -10.60
C ILE A 103 -4.56 -6.92 -11.83
N SER A 104 -5.84 -7.25 -12.02
CA SER A 104 -6.30 -7.95 -13.22
C SER A 104 -5.83 -7.19 -14.46
N CYS A 105 -4.89 -7.78 -15.20
CA CYS A 105 -4.37 -7.22 -16.44
C CYS A 105 -5.47 -7.21 -17.50
N SER A 106 -6.07 -6.06 -17.76
CA SER A 106 -6.87 -5.85 -18.97
C SER A 106 -5.92 -5.73 -20.17
N TRP A 107 -5.58 -6.86 -20.80
CA TRP A 107 -4.96 -6.83 -22.12
C TRP A 107 -6.00 -6.32 -23.13
N SER A 108 -6.07 -5.01 -23.32
CA SER A 108 -6.77 -4.45 -24.47
C SER A 108 -5.97 -4.80 -25.72
N LYS A 109 -6.32 -5.93 -26.36
CA LYS A 109 -5.86 -6.24 -27.72
C LYS A 109 -6.27 -5.06 -28.60
N LYS A 110 -5.32 -4.28 -29.13
CA LYS A 110 -5.64 -3.32 -30.20
C LYS A 110 -6.33 -4.13 -31.30
N SER A 111 -7.60 -3.84 -31.58
CA SER A 111 -8.25 -4.31 -32.80
C SER A 111 -7.42 -3.76 -33.96
N VAL A 112 -6.79 -4.65 -34.72
CA VAL A 112 -6.33 -4.30 -36.06
C VAL A 112 -7.60 -3.89 -36.79
N ARG A 113 -7.75 -2.59 -37.07
CA ARG A 113 -8.79 -2.14 -38.00
C ARG A 113 -8.36 -2.68 -39.36
N GLU A 114 -9.12 -3.64 -39.89
CA GLU A 114 -9.07 -4.04 -41.29
C GLU A 114 -9.21 -2.77 -42.14
N ASN A 115 -8.13 -2.39 -42.81
CA ASN A 115 -8.21 -1.65 -44.05
C ASN A 115 -7.82 -2.64 -45.15
N ASP A 116 -8.77 -3.47 -45.55
CA ASP A 116 -8.75 -4.12 -46.85
C ASP A 116 -9.75 -3.39 -47.75
N GLU A 117 -9.32 -2.24 -48.28
CA GLU A 117 -9.88 -1.70 -49.53
C GLU A 117 -9.16 -2.40 -50.68
N VAL A 118 -9.75 -3.49 -51.16
CA VAL A 118 -9.58 -3.93 -52.55
C VAL A 118 -10.97 -3.98 -53.18
N GLN A 119 -11.36 -2.91 -53.86
CA GLN A 119 -11.83 -2.89 -55.25
C GLN A 119 -12.05 -1.46 -55.74
#